data_AF-A0A1Y3TPK7-F1
#
_entry.id   AF-A0A1Y3TPK7-F1
#
_cell.length_a   1.000
_cell.length_b   1.000
_cell.length_c   1.000
_cell.angle_alpha   90.00
_cell.angle_beta   90.00
_cell.angle_gamma   90.00
#
_symmetry.space_group_name_H-M   'P 1'
#
loop_
_entity.id
_entity.type
_entity.pdbx_description
1 polymer ?
#
loop_
_entity_poly.entity_id
_entity_poly.type
_entity_poly.pdbx_seq_one_letter_code
_entity_poly.pdbx_strand_id
1 'polypeptide(L)'
;MKLKKIASLMLAGVMAVSMLTACGNNGADDKGEGEGETSNASSYSTELRAAMVGDAMRNVTAVADAKLDAALQSAVDKYFTITDFTTIGGALQTGLVDQLDTAIGKDLVKAMDAKTNIGNDLNNKNTKTTVVVKLYAVEASTGDIYALEKVADEIEGKIAALKDKSAEDGGSKYDYDYTIAASIVTKPVTSSLVQGVETGVKYIAVAVTQNVTKIV
;
A
#
# COMPACT_ATOMS: atom_id res chain seq x y z
N MET A 1 -13.58 32.99 -5.47
CA MET A 1 -12.74 32.74 -6.66
C MET A 1 -11.30 32.43 -6.24
N LYS A 2 -10.86 31.17 -6.31
CA LYS A 2 -9.47 30.76 -6.60
C LYS A 2 -9.47 29.31 -7.12
N LEU A 3 -10.17 29.07 -8.23
CA LEU A 3 -9.78 28.00 -9.16
C LEU A 3 -8.47 28.45 -9.78
N LYS A 4 -7.39 27.69 -9.64
CA LYS A 4 -6.20 27.78 -10.49
C LYS A 4 -5.25 26.61 -10.24
N LYS A 5 -5.12 25.79 -11.29
CA LYS A 5 -3.90 25.07 -11.74
C LYS A 5 -3.66 23.66 -11.18
N ILE A 6 -4.32 22.66 -11.77
CA ILE A 6 -3.71 21.35 -12.05
C ILE A 6 -4.31 20.81 -13.35
N ALA A 7 -3.87 21.38 -14.48
CA ALA A 7 -4.24 20.90 -15.81
C ALA A 7 -3.03 21.13 -16.73
N SER A 8 -1.92 20.48 -16.43
CA SER A 8 -0.82 20.26 -17.37
C SER A 8 0.27 19.45 -16.65
N LEU A 9 0.18 18.11 -16.71
CA LEU A 9 1.34 17.24 -16.80
C LEU A 9 0.94 15.80 -17.17
N MET A 10 0.05 15.65 -18.15
CA MET A 10 0.03 14.44 -18.96
C MET A 10 0.96 14.68 -20.16
N LEU A 11 1.80 13.67 -20.46
CA LEU A 11 2.33 13.36 -21.79
C LEU A 11 3.79 13.72 -22.15
N ALA A 12 4.74 13.35 -21.30
CA ALA A 12 6.08 12.94 -21.74
C ALA A 12 6.55 11.81 -20.79
N GLY A 13 6.56 10.55 -21.19
CA GLY A 13 7.49 10.04 -22.20
C GLY A 13 8.73 9.47 -21.50
N VAL A 14 8.56 8.45 -20.65
CA VAL A 14 9.69 7.64 -20.14
C VAL A 14 9.66 6.32 -20.89
N MET A 15 10.35 6.33 -22.03
CA MET A 15 10.76 5.14 -22.75
C MET A 15 11.94 4.50 -22.01
N ALA A 16 11.82 3.20 -21.73
CA ALA A 16 12.88 2.23 -21.47
C ALA A 16 13.90 2.54 -20.35
N VAL A 17 13.66 1.94 -19.18
CA VAL A 17 14.76 1.47 -18.30
C VAL A 17 14.76 -0.05 -18.38
N SER A 18 15.50 -0.56 -19.37
CA SER A 18 15.94 -1.96 -19.41
C SER A 18 17.31 -2.08 -18.76
N MET A 19 17.61 -3.28 -18.24
CA MET A 19 18.77 -3.71 -17.44
C MET A 19 18.49 -3.52 -15.93
N LEU A 20 18.37 -4.56 -15.10
CA LEU A 20 19.27 -5.67 -14.81
C LEU A 20 18.43 -6.68 -13.99
N THR A 21 18.45 -7.99 -14.16
CA THR A 21 19.57 -8.85 -13.73
C THR A 21 19.40 -10.23 -14.33
N ALA A 22 20.49 -10.73 -14.89
CA ALA A 22 20.64 -12.08 -15.40
C ALA A 22 20.56 -13.12 -14.26
N CYS A 23 19.86 -14.23 -14.50
CA CYS A 23 20.10 -15.49 -13.79
C CYS A 23 20.52 -16.53 -14.82
N GLY A 24 21.69 -17.14 -14.58
CA GLY A 24 22.41 -17.96 -15.54
C GLY A 24 21.80 -19.34 -15.81
N ASN A 25 21.69 -19.64 -17.10
CA ASN A 25 21.96 -20.89 -17.82
C ASN A 25 21.81 -22.26 -17.10
N ASN A 26 20.84 -23.07 -17.54
CA ASN A 26 21.07 -24.28 -18.35
C ASN A 26 19.77 -25.08 -18.58
N GLY A 27 19.41 -25.33 -19.85
CA GLY A 27 18.56 -26.46 -20.27
C GLY A 27 17.27 -26.10 -21.01
N ALA A 28 17.23 -26.47 -22.29
CA ALA A 28 16.15 -26.24 -23.27
C ALA A 28 14.76 -26.75 -22.85
N ASP A 29 13.70 -25.97 -23.11
CA ASP A 29 12.84 -26.12 -24.30
C ASP A 29 11.76 -25.03 -24.33
N ASP A 30 11.42 -24.62 -25.55
CA ASP A 30 10.57 -23.52 -25.95
C ASP A 30 9.08 -23.72 -25.60
N LYS A 31 8.50 -22.78 -24.83
CA LYS A 31 7.11 -22.27 -24.96
C LYS A 31 7.03 -20.85 -24.40
N GLY A 32 7.05 -19.86 -25.29
CA GLY A 32 6.63 -18.51 -24.98
C GLY A 32 5.12 -18.42 -24.72
N GLU A 33 4.74 -17.75 -23.64
CA GLU A 33 4.08 -16.44 -23.66
C GLU A 33 4.03 -15.95 -22.21
N GLY A 34 4.74 -14.86 -21.96
CA GLY A 34 4.93 -14.31 -20.63
C GLY A 34 3.84 -13.32 -20.27
N GLU A 35 3.33 -13.46 -19.05
CA GLU A 35 3.07 -12.31 -18.19
C GLU A 35 3.99 -12.44 -17.00
N GLY A 36 5.21 -11.94 -17.17
CA GLY A 36 6.08 -11.69 -16.03
C GLY A 36 5.47 -10.54 -15.25
N GLU A 37 4.78 -10.85 -14.14
CA GLU A 37 4.37 -9.87 -13.15
C GLU A 37 5.62 -9.14 -12.65
N THR A 38 5.91 -8.02 -13.32
CA THR A 38 6.91 -7.09 -12.87
C THR A 38 6.27 -6.42 -11.65
N SER A 39 6.80 -6.68 -10.46
CA SER A 39 6.19 -6.26 -9.18
C SER A 39 5.77 -4.77 -9.19
N ASN A 40 4.48 -4.53 -9.44
CA ASN A 40 3.81 -3.22 -9.39
C ASN A 40 3.84 -2.63 -7.96
N ALA A 41 4.23 -3.41 -6.95
CA ALA A 41 4.31 -2.94 -5.57
C ALA A 41 5.34 -1.84 -5.38
N SER A 42 6.49 -1.94 -6.05
CA SER A 42 7.54 -0.91 -5.98
C SER A 42 7.07 0.45 -6.54
N SER A 43 6.27 0.42 -7.61
CA SER A 43 5.68 1.62 -8.21
C SER A 43 4.54 2.16 -7.33
N TYR A 44 3.65 1.32 -6.81
CA TYR A 44 2.58 1.77 -5.91
C TYR A 44 3.11 2.42 -4.63
N SER A 45 4.16 1.89 -4.02
CA SER A 45 4.80 2.53 -2.85
C SER A 45 5.35 3.91 -3.19
N THR A 46 5.92 4.07 -4.39
CA THR A 46 6.47 5.35 -4.86
C THR A 46 5.36 6.35 -5.11
N GLU A 47 4.27 5.94 -5.76
CA GLU A 47 3.08 6.77 -6.00
C GLU A 47 2.40 7.18 -4.70
N LEU A 48 2.22 6.25 -3.75
CA LEU A 48 1.67 6.54 -2.43
C LEU A 48 2.49 7.61 -1.70
N ARG A 49 3.82 7.48 -1.72
CA ARG A 49 4.70 8.48 -1.12
C ARG A 49 4.65 9.81 -1.85
N ALA A 50 4.58 9.80 -3.19
CA ALA A 50 4.51 11.01 -4.00
C ALA A 50 3.21 11.79 -3.80
N ALA A 51 2.12 11.10 -3.45
CA ALA A 51 0.85 11.72 -3.10
C ALA A 51 0.85 12.41 -1.73
N MET A 52 1.78 12.06 -0.83
CA MET A 52 1.91 12.73 0.47
C MET A 52 2.58 14.10 0.35
N VAL A 53 2.27 15.00 1.28
CA VAL A 53 2.92 16.31 1.37
C VAL A 53 3.68 16.52 2.70
N GLY A 54 4.50 17.58 2.74
CA GLY A 54 5.10 18.07 3.97
C GLY A 54 6.02 17.08 4.68
N ASP A 55 5.85 16.97 6.01
CA ASP A 55 6.66 16.10 6.87
C ASP A 55 6.40 14.62 6.60
N ALA A 56 5.17 14.23 6.23
CA ALA A 56 4.86 12.83 5.99
C ALA A 56 5.70 12.24 4.85
N MET A 57 5.79 12.95 3.72
CA MET A 57 6.62 12.55 2.58
C MET A 57 8.12 12.47 2.94
N ARG A 58 8.60 13.35 3.83
CA ARG A 58 10.00 13.38 4.29
C ARG A 58 10.32 12.27 5.28
N ASN A 59 9.36 11.89 6.11
CA ASN A 59 9.56 10.92 7.18
C ASN A 59 9.67 9.49 6.65
N VAL A 60 9.15 9.19 5.45
CA VAL A 60 9.11 7.83 4.91
C VAL A 60 9.91 7.67 3.62
N THR A 61 10.49 6.48 3.45
CA THR A 61 11.10 6.02 2.20
C THR A 61 10.23 4.94 1.56
N ALA A 62 9.88 5.09 0.29
CA ALA A 62 9.10 4.09 -0.45
C ALA A 62 9.95 2.85 -0.71
N VAL A 63 9.39 1.66 -0.44
CA VAL A 63 10.05 0.37 -0.67
C VAL A 63 9.09 -0.64 -1.29
N ALA A 64 9.63 -1.60 -2.03
CA ALA A 64 8.87 -2.78 -2.44
C ALA A 64 8.73 -3.75 -1.25
N ASP A 65 7.59 -4.44 -1.14
CA ASP A 65 7.36 -5.42 -0.09
C ASP A 65 6.58 -6.63 -0.63
N ALA A 66 7.33 -7.63 -1.12
CA ALA A 66 6.75 -8.85 -1.66
C ALA A 66 5.96 -9.66 -0.62
N LYS A 67 6.23 -9.47 0.67
CA LYS A 67 5.47 -10.12 1.75
C LYS A 67 4.09 -9.47 1.86
N LEU A 68 4.01 -8.15 1.77
CA LEU A 68 2.75 -7.40 1.74
C LEU A 68 1.90 -7.82 0.53
N ASP A 69 2.52 -7.93 -0.65
CA ASP A 69 1.83 -8.33 -1.88
C ASP A 69 1.22 -9.73 -1.76
N ALA A 70 2.04 -10.70 -1.37
CA ALA A 70 1.59 -12.08 -1.21
C ALA A 70 0.51 -12.20 -0.12
N ALA A 71 0.66 -11.46 0.99
CA ALA A 71 -0.31 -11.47 2.08
C ALA A 71 -1.65 -10.84 1.66
N LEU A 72 -1.64 -9.71 0.95
CA LEU A 72 -2.86 -9.09 0.47
C LEU A 72 -3.56 -9.99 -0.56
N GLN A 73 -2.82 -10.49 -1.55
CA GLN A 73 -3.36 -11.38 -2.57
C GLN A 73 -4.00 -12.62 -1.94
N SER A 74 -3.28 -13.29 -1.03
CA SER A 74 -3.79 -14.49 -0.36
C SER A 74 -5.04 -14.20 0.49
N ALA A 75 -5.05 -13.10 1.25
CA ALA A 75 -6.19 -12.73 2.07
C ALA A 75 -7.42 -12.41 1.22
N VAL A 76 -7.25 -11.64 0.14
CA VAL A 76 -8.34 -11.31 -0.78
C VAL A 76 -8.86 -12.57 -1.48
N ASP A 77 -7.98 -13.43 -2.00
CA ASP A 77 -8.39 -14.69 -2.65
C ASP A 77 -9.18 -15.61 -1.73
N LYS A 78 -8.80 -15.65 -0.46
CA LYS A 78 -9.39 -16.54 0.54
C LYS A 78 -10.76 -16.06 1.04
N TYR A 79 -10.94 -14.75 1.17
CA TYR A 79 -12.11 -14.18 1.87
C TYR A 79 -13.03 -13.37 0.97
N PHE A 80 -12.60 -12.93 -0.20
CA PHE A 80 -13.47 -12.17 -1.09
C PHE A 80 -14.62 -13.03 -1.59
N THR A 81 -15.85 -12.58 -1.35
CA THR A 81 -17.05 -13.17 -1.92
C THR A 81 -17.90 -12.11 -2.61
N ILE A 82 -18.72 -12.51 -3.60
CA ILE A 82 -19.67 -11.61 -4.26
C ILE A 82 -20.67 -11.00 -3.26
N THR A 83 -20.99 -11.74 -2.19
CA THR A 83 -21.81 -11.23 -1.08
C THR A 83 -21.15 -10.08 -0.32
N ASP A 84 -19.82 -10.09 -0.19
CA ASP A 84 -19.10 -8.96 0.44
C ASP A 84 -19.26 -7.69 -0.40
N PHE A 85 -19.14 -7.79 -1.73
CA PHE A 85 -19.39 -6.66 -2.63
C PHE A 85 -20.79 -6.07 -2.47
N THR A 86 -21.84 -6.89 -2.36
CA THR A 86 -23.21 -6.38 -2.14
C THR A 86 -23.38 -5.70 -0.78
N THR A 87 -22.59 -6.09 0.21
CA THR A 87 -22.67 -5.56 1.58
C THR A 87 -21.92 -4.24 1.71
N ILE A 88 -20.75 -4.10 1.06
CA ILE A 88 -19.93 -2.89 1.12
C ILE A 88 -20.18 -1.92 -0.04
N GLY A 89 -20.87 -2.36 -1.10
CA GLY A 89 -21.03 -1.60 -2.34
C GLY A 89 -21.64 -0.21 -2.16
N GLY A 90 -22.55 -0.04 -1.19
CA GLY A 90 -23.09 1.28 -0.84
C GLY A 90 -22.04 2.22 -0.23
N ALA A 91 -21.11 1.70 0.58
CA ALA A 91 -20.01 2.47 1.16
C ALA A 91 -18.90 2.75 0.15
N LEU A 92 -18.67 1.87 -0.83
CA LEU A 92 -17.69 2.11 -1.89
C LEU A 92 -18.09 3.29 -2.79
N GLN A 93 -19.40 3.54 -2.96
CA GLN A 93 -19.89 4.72 -3.69
C GLN A 93 -19.58 6.04 -2.98
N THR A 94 -19.36 6.02 -1.66
CA THR A 94 -19.05 7.24 -0.88
C THR A 94 -17.55 7.50 -0.78
N GLY A 95 -16.69 6.53 -1.13
CA GLY A 95 -15.24 6.74 -1.26
C GLY A 95 -14.39 5.62 -0.69
N LEU A 96 -13.35 6.01 0.05
CA LEU A 96 -12.40 5.11 0.69
C LEU A 96 -13.02 4.50 1.96
N VAL A 97 -12.94 3.18 2.09
CA VAL A 97 -13.51 2.45 3.23
C VAL A 97 -12.39 1.72 3.97
N ASP A 98 -12.27 1.92 5.29
CA ASP A 98 -11.36 1.11 6.12
C ASP A 98 -11.88 -0.34 6.21
N GLN A 99 -11.01 -1.31 5.96
CA GLN A 99 -11.32 -2.73 5.93
C GLN A 99 -10.46 -3.55 6.90
N LEU A 100 -9.73 -2.90 7.81
CA LEU A 100 -8.78 -3.58 8.69
C LEU A 100 -9.45 -4.58 9.65
N ASP A 101 -10.69 -4.31 10.07
CA ASP A 101 -11.44 -5.17 11.00
C ASP A 101 -12.14 -6.37 10.33
N THR A 102 -12.09 -6.44 9.00
CA THR A 102 -12.63 -7.56 8.22
C THR A 102 -11.77 -8.82 8.33
N ALA A 103 -12.25 -9.94 7.79
CA ALA A 103 -11.44 -11.16 7.70
C ALA A 103 -10.17 -10.96 6.86
N ILE A 104 -10.26 -10.20 5.75
CA ILE A 104 -9.11 -9.85 4.91
C ILE A 104 -8.09 -9.05 5.73
N GLY A 105 -8.54 -7.99 6.42
CA GLY A 105 -7.67 -7.14 7.23
C GLY A 105 -6.98 -7.89 8.36
N LYS A 106 -7.70 -8.77 9.07
CA LYS A 106 -7.15 -9.59 10.15
C LYS A 106 -6.13 -10.61 9.67
N ASP A 107 -6.39 -11.28 8.54
CA ASP A 107 -5.47 -12.26 7.97
C ASP A 107 -4.20 -11.57 7.44
N LEU A 108 -4.35 -10.39 6.83
CA LEU A 108 -3.24 -9.55 6.39
C LEU A 108 -2.34 -9.13 7.56
N VAL A 109 -2.93 -8.59 8.65
CA VAL A 109 -2.18 -8.20 9.87
C VAL A 109 -1.41 -9.38 10.45
N LYS A 110 -2.05 -10.54 10.52
CA LYS A 110 -1.42 -11.78 11.00
C LYS A 110 -0.28 -12.23 10.10
N ALA A 111 -0.48 -12.25 8.78
CA ALA A 111 0.55 -12.64 7.82
C ALA A 111 1.78 -11.72 7.89
N MET A 112 1.54 -10.42 8.10
CA MET A 112 2.61 -9.43 8.21
C MET A 112 3.33 -9.43 9.56
N ASP A 113 2.80 -10.11 10.59
CA ASP A 113 3.21 -9.95 12.01
C ASP A 113 3.16 -8.47 12.44
N ALA A 114 2.10 -7.80 12.03
CA ALA A 114 1.98 -6.35 12.12
C ALA A 114 1.11 -5.91 13.30
N LYS A 115 1.28 -4.63 13.63
CA LYS A 115 0.38 -3.82 14.44
C LYS A 115 -0.60 -3.07 13.53
N THR A 116 -1.51 -2.29 14.10
CA THR A 116 -2.66 -1.73 13.35
C THR A 116 -2.80 -0.21 13.45
N ASN A 117 -2.06 0.45 14.34
CA ASN A 117 -2.17 1.88 14.58
C ASN A 117 -0.84 2.61 14.37
N ILE A 118 -0.74 3.40 13.30
CA ILE A 118 0.49 4.14 12.93
C ILE A 118 0.96 5.03 14.08
N GLY A 119 0.08 5.80 14.72
CA GLY A 119 0.48 6.75 15.76
C GLY A 119 0.81 6.08 17.10
N ASN A 120 0.02 5.08 17.50
CA ASN A 120 0.17 4.45 18.81
C ASN A 120 1.24 3.36 18.82
N ASP A 121 1.31 2.56 17.75
CA ASP A 121 2.20 1.41 17.69
C ASP A 121 3.58 1.77 17.14
N LEU A 122 3.71 2.82 16.31
CA LEU A 122 5.01 3.35 15.86
C LEU A 122 5.49 4.52 16.73
N ASN A 123 5.38 4.35 18.05
CA ASN A 123 5.73 5.38 19.02
C ASN A 123 7.26 5.45 19.27
N ASN A 124 7.66 6.45 20.05
CA ASN A 124 9.05 6.73 20.38
C ASN A 124 9.63 5.92 21.56
N LYS A 125 9.02 4.77 21.88
CA LYS A 125 9.47 3.84 22.92
C LYS A 125 9.83 2.48 22.34
N ASN A 126 9.67 2.28 21.03
CA ASN A 126 10.01 1.03 20.38
C ASN A 126 11.52 0.80 20.42
N THR A 127 11.90 -0.42 20.81
CA THR A 127 13.30 -0.87 20.92
C THR A 127 13.67 -1.87 19.82
N LYS A 128 12.71 -2.20 18.95
CA LYS A 128 12.85 -3.13 17.83
C LYS A 128 12.00 -2.66 16.65
N THR A 129 12.38 -3.10 15.46
CA THR A 129 11.61 -2.85 14.24
C THR A 129 10.16 -3.27 14.43
N THR A 130 9.25 -2.36 14.05
CA THR A 130 7.81 -2.55 14.21
C THR A 130 7.12 -2.20 12.90
N VAL A 131 6.23 -3.08 12.46
CA VAL A 131 5.43 -2.91 11.24
C VAL A 131 3.99 -2.61 11.65
N VAL A 132 3.38 -1.60 11.04
CA VAL A 132 1.93 -1.36 11.09
C VAL A 132 1.35 -1.57 9.71
N VAL A 133 0.19 -2.24 9.63
CA VAL A 133 -0.56 -2.41 8.39
C VAL A 133 -1.93 -1.74 8.47
N LYS A 134 -2.32 -1.10 7.37
CA LYS A 134 -3.66 -0.59 7.11
C LYS A 134 -4.21 -1.24 5.84
N LEU A 135 -5.53 -1.43 5.79
CA LEU A 135 -6.22 -1.98 4.63
C LEU A 135 -7.43 -1.11 4.33
N TYR A 136 -7.56 -0.73 3.07
CA TYR A 136 -8.67 0.06 2.56
C TYR A 136 -9.30 -0.61 1.36
N ALA A 137 -10.54 -0.22 1.05
CA ALA A 137 -11.22 -0.58 -0.19
C ALA A 137 -11.82 0.66 -0.88
N VAL A 138 -11.82 0.62 -2.21
CA VAL A 138 -12.53 1.54 -3.10
C VAL A 138 -13.23 0.75 -4.20
N GLU A 139 -14.11 1.40 -4.95
CA GLU A 139 -14.70 0.80 -6.15
C GLU A 139 -13.60 0.47 -7.17
N ALA A 140 -13.69 -0.69 -7.82
CA ALA A 140 -12.71 -1.16 -8.80
C ALA A 140 -12.45 -0.16 -9.94
N SER A 141 -13.46 0.61 -10.33
CA SER A 141 -13.40 1.66 -11.36
C SER A 141 -12.53 2.88 -10.97
N THR A 142 -12.16 3.01 -9.70
CA THR A 142 -11.25 4.07 -9.22
C THR A 142 -9.84 3.79 -9.73
N GLY A 143 -9.21 4.72 -10.46
CA GLY A 143 -7.81 4.56 -10.91
C GLY A 143 -6.82 4.38 -9.75
N ASP A 144 -5.76 3.58 -9.94
CA ASP A 144 -4.81 3.23 -8.87
C ASP A 144 -4.17 4.45 -8.21
N ILE A 145 -3.71 5.41 -9.02
CA ILE A 145 -3.09 6.65 -8.51
C ILE A 145 -4.08 7.41 -7.62
N TYR A 146 -5.31 7.63 -8.08
CA TYR A 146 -6.33 8.34 -7.31
C TYR A 146 -6.74 7.57 -6.04
N ALA A 147 -6.72 6.24 -6.08
CA ALA A 147 -6.95 5.42 -4.90
C ALA A 147 -5.81 5.58 -3.87
N LEU A 148 -4.56 5.62 -4.32
CA LEU A 148 -3.38 5.85 -3.48
C LEU A 148 -3.36 7.28 -2.91
N GLU A 149 -3.79 8.29 -3.68
CA GLU A 149 -3.97 9.66 -3.18
C GLU A 149 -4.95 9.71 -2.00
N LYS A 150 -6.11 9.06 -2.11
CA LYS A 150 -7.06 8.98 -0.99
C LYS A 150 -6.48 8.28 0.24
N VAL A 151 -5.68 7.23 0.02
CA VAL A 151 -5.01 6.52 1.12
C VAL A 151 -3.94 7.40 1.76
N ALA A 152 -3.17 8.15 0.97
CA ALA A 152 -2.20 9.12 1.46
C ALA A 152 -2.89 10.12 2.40
N ASP A 153 -3.97 10.77 1.95
CA ASP A 153 -4.74 11.74 2.75
C ASP A 153 -5.18 11.17 4.12
N GLU A 154 -5.57 9.90 4.18
CA GLU A 154 -6.04 9.23 5.41
C GLU A 154 -4.91 8.93 6.42
N ILE A 155 -3.68 8.71 5.95
CA ILE A 155 -2.55 8.33 6.80
C ILE A 155 -1.53 9.45 7.01
N GLU A 156 -1.55 10.50 6.18
CA GLU A 156 -0.53 11.54 6.14
C GLU A 156 -0.31 12.21 7.49
N GLY A 157 -1.38 12.69 8.13
CA GLY A 157 -1.29 13.38 9.42
C GLY A 157 -0.69 12.51 10.53
N LYS A 158 -0.89 11.19 10.46
CA LYS A 158 -0.33 10.23 11.43
C LYS A 158 1.17 10.03 11.17
N ILE A 159 1.57 9.93 9.90
CA ILE A 159 2.98 9.78 9.49
C ILE A 159 3.79 11.05 9.78
N ALA A 160 3.21 12.23 9.51
CA ALA A 160 3.84 13.51 9.80
C ALA A 160 4.17 13.69 11.30
N ALA A 161 3.36 13.08 12.18
CA ALA A 161 3.53 13.18 13.62
C ALA A 161 4.57 12.19 14.21
N LEU A 162 5.08 11.25 13.42
CA LEU A 162 6.04 10.25 13.86
C LEU A 162 7.36 10.90 14.32
N LYS A 163 8.03 10.26 15.28
CA LYS A 163 9.26 10.76 15.87
C LYS A 163 10.46 10.02 15.28
N ASP A 164 11.51 10.74 14.97
CA ASP A 164 12.78 10.20 14.48
C ASP A 164 13.68 9.68 15.61
N LYS A 165 13.33 9.93 16.88
CA LYS A 165 14.14 9.55 18.04
C LYS A 165 13.32 9.04 19.20
N SER A 166 13.92 8.15 20.00
CA SER A 166 13.34 7.64 21.23
C SER A 166 13.15 8.76 22.26
N ALA A 167 12.19 8.58 23.17
CA ALA A 167 12.07 9.45 24.34
C ALA A 167 13.38 9.48 25.16
N GLU A 168 13.73 10.65 25.70
CA GLU A 168 14.87 10.81 26.59
C GLU A 168 14.51 10.28 27.98
N ASP A 169 14.65 8.97 28.18
CA ASP A 169 14.29 8.32 29.46
C ASP A 169 15.43 7.45 29.97
N GLY A 170 16.55 8.08 30.36
CA GLY A 170 17.67 7.51 31.15
C GLY A 170 18.35 6.23 30.64
N GLY A 171 17.87 5.65 29.54
CA GLY A 171 18.23 4.34 29.01
C GLY A 171 18.83 4.43 27.61
N SER A 172 18.84 3.30 26.90
CA SER A 172 19.37 3.24 25.52
C SER A 172 18.59 4.18 24.61
N LYS A 173 19.32 4.97 23.82
CA LYS A 173 18.73 5.88 22.83
C LYS A 173 18.57 5.16 21.49
N TYR A 174 17.57 5.54 20.73
CA TYR A 174 17.30 4.97 19.42
C TYR A 174 16.96 6.06 18.40
N ASP A 175 17.48 5.89 17.18
CA ASP A 175 17.04 6.60 15.99
C ASP A 175 16.02 5.73 15.24
N TYR A 176 15.08 6.41 14.58
CA TYR A 176 13.99 5.80 13.84
C TYR A 176 13.95 6.30 12.40
N ASP A 177 14.01 5.36 11.47
CA ASP A 177 13.77 5.59 10.04
C ASP A 177 12.50 4.86 9.62
N TYR A 178 11.68 5.47 8.77
CA TYR A 178 10.43 4.84 8.34
C TYR A 178 10.46 4.46 6.87
N THR A 179 9.97 3.26 6.57
CA THR A 179 9.67 2.85 5.19
C THR A 179 8.18 2.67 5.01
N ILE A 180 7.71 2.90 3.78
CA ILE A 180 6.32 2.70 3.39
C ILE A 180 6.25 1.80 2.16
N ALA A 181 5.35 0.81 2.23
CA ALA A 181 5.03 -0.07 1.12
C ALA A 181 3.52 -0.06 0.84
N ALA A 182 3.14 -0.17 -0.43
CA ALA A 182 1.76 -0.24 -0.86
C ALA A 182 1.54 -1.44 -1.79
N SER A 183 0.38 -2.08 -1.66
CA SER A 183 -0.04 -3.18 -2.53
C SER A 183 -1.52 -3.01 -2.90
N ILE A 184 -1.87 -3.35 -4.13
CA ILE A 184 -3.24 -3.24 -4.66
C ILE A 184 -3.66 -4.58 -5.24
N VAL A 185 -4.84 -5.06 -4.84
CA VAL A 185 -5.50 -6.22 -5.44
C VAL A 185 -6.92 -5.85 -5.83
N THR A 186 -7.25 -6.04 -7.10
CA THR A 186 -8.59 -5.73 -7.65
C THR A 186 -9.36 -7.02 -7.89
N LYS A 187 -10.58 -7.09 -7.36
CA LYS A 187 -11.53 -8.17 -7.59
C LYS A 187 -12.72 -7.66 -8.40
N PRO A 188 -12.79 -8.00 -9.70
CA PRO A 188 -13.95 -7.68 -10.51
C PRO A 188 -15.15 -8.52 -10.05
N VAL A 189 -16.33 -7.92 -10.11
CA VAL A 189 -17.62 -8.58 -9.92
C VAL A 189 -18.36 -8.49 -11.25
N THR A 190 -18.51 -9.64 -11.91
CA THR A 190 -19.30 -9.74 -13.14
C THR A 190 -20.78 -9.83 -12.78
N SER A 191 -21.53 -8.76 -13.03
CA SER A 191 -22.99 -8.82 -13.01
C SER A 191 -23.48 -9.36 -14.36
N SER A 192 -24.33 -10.38 -14.34
CA SER A 192 -25.01 -10.89 -15.54
C SER A 192 -26.04 -9.90 -16.11
N LEU A 193 -26.32 -8.79 -15.41
CA LEU A 193 -27.36 -7.82 -15.75
C LEU A 193 -26.84 -6.61 -16.53
N VAL A 194 -25.52 -6.35 -16.55
CA VAL A 194 -24.96 -5.16 -17.21
C VAL A 194 -23.68 -5.55 -17.96
N GLN A 195 -23.80 -5.83 -19.26
CA GLN A 195 -22.64 -6.04 -20.12
C GLN A 195 -21.81 -4.75 -20.19
N GLY A 196 -20.54 -4.81 -19.78
CA GLY A 196 -19.57 -3.74 -20.01
C GLY A 196 -19.29 -2.76 -18.85
N VAL A 197 -19.79 -3.00 -17.64
CA VAL A 197 -19.37 -2.23 -16.45
C VAL A 197 -18.40 -3.07 -15.62
N GLU A 198 -17.17 -2.58 -15.46
CA GLU A 198 -16.20 -3.12 -14.50
C GLU A 198 -16.62 -2.72 -13.08
N THR A 199 -17.62 -3.44 -12.53
CA THR A 199 -17.92 -3.32 -11.11
C THR A 199 -16.98 -4.22 -10.31
N GLY A 200 -16.68 -3.84 -9.07
CA GLY A 200 -15.86 -4.67 -8.19
C GLY A 200 -15.27 -3.90 -7.03
N VAL A 201 -14.32 -4.55 -6.35
CA VAL A 201 -13.63 -3.97 -5.19
C VAL A 201 -12.14 -3.93 -5.47
N LYS A 202 -11.53 -2.79 -5.19
CA LYS A 202 -10.09 -2.63 -5.16
C LYS A 202 -9.63 -2.50 -3.71
N TYR A 203 -8.83 -3.45 -3.26
CA TYR A 203 -8.23 -3.45 -1.93
C TYR A 203 -6.84 -2.84 -2.00
N ILE A 204 -6.55 -1.90 -1.11
CA ILE A 204 -5.25 -1.23 -1.00
C ILE A 204 -4.69 -1.50 0.40
N ALA A 205 -3.59 -2.25 0.46
CA ALA A 205 -2.83 -2.45 1.69
C ALA A 205 -1.66 -1.46 1.76
N VAL A 206 -1.42 -0.94 2.96
CA VAL A 206 -0.25 -0.12 3.25
C VAL A 206 0.48 -0.68 4.47
N ALA A 207 1.78 -0.88 4.35
CA ALA A 207 2.65 -1.19 5.47
C ALA A 207 3.56 0.01 5.76
N VAL A 208 3.60 0.44 7.02
CA VAL A 208 4.57 1.42 7.52
C VAL A 208 5.49 0.71 8.51
N THR A 209 6.78 0.69 8.22
CA THR A 209 7.78 0.03 9.06
C THR A 209 8.67 1.06 9.73
N GLN A 210 8.70 1.04 11.06
CA GLN A 210 9.69 1.79 11.84
C GLN A 210 10.93 0.92 12.02
N ASN A 211 12.03 1.32 11.40
CA ASN A 211 13.34 0.70 11.54
C ASN A 211 14.04 1.33 12.75
N VAL A 212 14.45 0.50 13.70
CA VAL A 212 14.99 0.96 14.98
C VAL A 212 16.49 0.72 15.04
N THR A 213 17.26 1.79 15.20
CA THR A 213 18.72 1.75 15.33
C THR A 213 19.13 2.24 16.70
N LYS A 214 19.86 1.41 17.47
CA LYS A 214 20.36 1.82 18.79
C LYS A 214 21.52 2.79 18.64
N ILE A 215 21.44 3.93 19.32
CA ILE A 215 22.49 4.93 19.45
C ILE A 215 23.13 4.72 20.83
N VAL A 216 24.43 4.43 20.83
CA VAL A 216 25.22 4.10 22.03
C VAL A 216 25.22 5.24 23.04
#